data_AF-A0A957GB46-F1
#
_entry.id   AF-A0A957GB46-F1
#
_cell.length_a   1.000
_cell.length_b   1.000
_cell.length_c   1.000
_cell.angle_alpha   90.00
_cell.angle_beta   90.00
_cell.angle_gamma   90.00
#
_symmetry.space_group_name_H-M   'P 1'
#
loop_
_entity.id
_entity.type
_entity.pdbx_description
1 polymer ?
#
loop_
_entity_poly.entity_id
_entity_poly.type
_entity_poly.pdbx_seq_one_letter_code
_entity_poly.pdbx_strand_id
1 'polypeptide(L)' 'MSFGVCYYPEHWPPARWTVDAQMMRAAGLTLVRIGEFAWANMEPAEGQYAWDWLDRAIETLAGAGLQLILGTPTATP' A
#
# COMPACT_ATOMS: atom_id res chain seq x y z
N MET A 1 -5.31 -9.76 -19.77
CA MET A 1 -4.41 -8.57 -19.70
C MET A 1 -4.69 -7.92 -18.34
N SER A 2 -3.67 -7.72 -17.52
CA SER A 2 -3.83 -7.18 -16.15
C SER A 2 -3.31 -5.75 -16.11
N PHE A 3 -4.08 -4.85 -15.51
CA PHE A 3 -3.70 -3.46 -15.29
C PHE A 3 -3.49 -3.21 -13.79
N GLY A 4 -2.53 -2.36 -13.48
CA GLY A 4 -2.23 -2.00 -12.10
C GLY A 4 -1.82 -0.56 -11.92
N VAL A 5 -1.64 -0.19 -10.66
CA VAL A 5 -1.31 1.18 -10.24
C VAL A 5 -0.23 1.16 -9.16
N CYS A 6 0.61 2.19 -9.13
CA CYS A 6 1.49 2.45 -7.99
C CYS A 6 0.70 3.28 -6.98
N TYR A 7 0.55 2.77 -5.77
CA TYR A 7 -0.23 3.40 -4.72
C TYR A 7 0.64 3.63 -3.49
N TYR A 8 0.44 4.76 -2.82
CA TYR A 8 1.23 5.19 -1.66
C TYR A 8 0.28 5.38 -0.47
N PRO A 9 -0.20 4.29 0.17
CA PRO A 9 -1.12 4.36 1.29
C PRO A 9 -0.59 5.24 2.45
N GLU A 10 0.72 5.30 2.63
CA GLU A 10 1.43 6.14 3.61
C GLU A 10 1.20 7.65 3.42
N HIS A 11 0.79 8.09 2.23
CA HIS A 11 0.50 9.50 1.93
C HIS A 11 -0.96 9.89 2.21
N TRP A 12 -1.82 8.93 2.56
CA TRP A 12 -3.26 9.15 2.72
C TRP A 12 -3.76 8.73 4.10
N PRO A 13 -4.77 9.43 4.65
CA PRO A 13 -5.40 8.98 5.89
C PRO A 13 -6.05 7.61 5.69
N PRO A 14 -6.01 6.69 6.69
CA PRO A 14 -6.52 5.33 6.53
C PRO A 14 -7.99 5.22 6.07
N ALA A 15 -8.81 6.21 6.41
CA ALA A 15 -10.20 6.29 5.94
C ALA A 15 -10.34 6.36 4.40
N ARG A 16 -9.26 6.72 3.69
CA ARG A 16 -9.25 6.85 2.23
C ARG A 16 -9.02 5.50 1.53
N TRP A 17 -8.29 4.58 2.15
CA TRP A 17 -7.81 3.36 1.49
C TRP A 17 -8.95 2.48 0.94
N THR A 18 -10.05 2.35 1.68
CA THR A 18 -11.22 1.57 1.21
C THR A 18 -11.85 2.19 -0.04
N VAL A 19 -11.97 3.52 -0.08
CA VAL A 19 -12.54 4.24 -1.23
C VAL A 19 -11.62 4.08 -2.43
N ASP A 20 -10.32 4.25 -2.25
CA ASP A 20 -9.34 4.10 -3.34
C ASP A 20 -9.34 2.66 -3.88
N ALA A 21 -9.36 1.65 -3.01
CA ALA A 21 -9.42 0.25 -3.42
C ALA A 21 -10.69 -0.06 -4.24
N GLN A 22 -11.85 0.46 -3.83
CA GLN A 22 -13.10 0.33 -4.59
C GLN A 22 -13.02 1.03 -5.95
N MET A 23 -12.44 2.23 -6.00
CA MET A 23 -12.24 2.98 -7.25
C MET A 23 -11.28 2.22 -8.20
N MET A 24 -10.20 1.64 -7.69
CA MET A 24 -9.28 0.82 -8.48
C MET A 24 -10.00 -0.38 -9.10
N ARG A 25 -10.85 -1.06 -8.32
CA ARG A 25 -11.66 -2.19 -8.82
C ARG A 25 -12.68 -1.75 -9.86
N ALA A 26 -13.39 -0.64 -9.63
CA ALA A 26 -14.34 -0.08 -10.59
C ALA A 26 -13.66 0.33 -11.91
N ALA A 27 -12.40 0.76 -11.85
CA ALA A 27 -11.56 1.06 -13.01
C ALA A 27 -10.99 -0.20 -13.72
N GLY A 28 -11.27 -1.41 -13.21
CA GLY A 28 -10.79 -2.66 -13.80
C GLY A 28 -9.34 -3.03 -13.44
N LEU A 29 -8.75 -2.37 -12.43
CA LEU A 29 -7.40 -2.70 -11.96
C LEU A 29 -7.41 -3.98 -11.13
N THR A 30 -6.36 -4.78 -11.30
CA THR A 30 -6.19 -6.07 -10.62
C THR A 30 -4.90 -6.15 -9.80
N LEU A 31 -3.94 -5.25 -10.04
CA LEU A 31 -2.64 -5.20 -9.38
C LEU A 31 -2.40 -3.84 -8.73
N VAL A 32 -1.75 -3.83 -7.57
CA VAL A 32 -1.30 -2.59 -6.90
C VAL A 32 0.10 -2.78 -6.34
N ARG A 33 1.00 -1.82 -6.60
CA ARG A 33 2.34 -1.78 -6.00
C ARG A 33 2.35 -0.78 -4.85
N ILE A 34 2.95 -1.15 -3.72
CA ILE A 34 3.12 -0.29 -2.54
C ILE A 34 4.50 -0.51 -1.88
N GLY A 35 4.91 0.45 -1.04
CA GLY A 35 5.94 0.27 -0.02
C GLY A 35 7.38 0.60 -0.42
N GLU A 36 7.67 0.92 -1.68
CA GLU A 36 9.05 1.12 -2.17
C GLU A 36 9.82 2.30 -1.54
N PHE A 37 9.12 3.25 -0.91
CA PHE A 37 9.69 4.46 -0.32
C PHE A 37 9.31 4.66 1.16
N ALA A 38 8.73 3.65 1.80
CA ALA A 38 8.08 3.81 3.09
C ALA A 38 8.99 3.45 4.29
N TRP A 39 10.33 3.52 4.16
CA TRP A 39 11.23 3.12 5.25
C TRP A 39 10.98 3.92 6.53
N ALA A 40 10.92 5.25 6.46
CA ALA A 40 10.62 6.12 7.61
C ALA A 40 9.28 5.79 8.30
N ASN A 41 8.31 5.28 7.54
CA ASN A 41 7.02 4.87 8.09
C ASN A 41 7.09 3.48 8.73
N MET A 42 7.93 2.58 8.21
CA MET A 42 8.12 1.23 8.74
C MET A 42 9.09 1.19 9.91
N GLU A 43 10.13 2.03 9.91
CA GLU A 43 11.15 2.16 10.96
C GLU A 43 11.38 3.65 11.28
N PRO A 44 10.46 4.30 12.03
CA PRO A 44 10.55 5.73 12.36
C PRO A 44 11.78 6.10 13.21
N ALA A 45 12.36 5.13 13.90
CA ALA A 45 13.64 5.27 14.60
C ALA A 45 14.37 3.92 14.53
N GLU A 46 15.70 3.94 14.55
CA GLU A 46 16.53 2.74 14.44
C GLU A 46 16.08 1.63 15.42
N GLY A 47 15.73 0.47 14.88
CA GLY A 47 15.24 -0.69 15.63
C GLY A 47 13.79 -0.61 16.12
N GLN A 48 13.07 0.47 15.85
CA GLN A 48 11.66 0.65 16.20
C GLN A 48 10.78 0.50 14.97
N TYR A 49 10.07 -0.63 14.86
CA TYR A 49 9.25 -0.91 13.69
C TYR A 49 7.76 -0.64 13.93
N ALA A 50 7.09 -0.05 12.93
CA ALA A 50 5.67 0.24 12.91
C ALA A 50 5.01 -0.44 11.69
N TRP A 51 4.57 -1.69 11.86
CA TRP A 51 3.99 -2.50 10.78
C TRP A 51 2.47 -2.36 10.63
N ASP A 52 1.76 -1.99 11.71
CA ASP A 52 0.29 -1.99 11.78
C ASP A 52 -0.39 -1.25 10.63
N TRP A 53 0.19 -0.16 10.15
CA TRP A 53 -0.38 0.62 9.05
C TRP A 53 -0.26 -0.13 7.71
N LEU A 54 0.87 -0.80 7.47
CA LEU A 54 1.13 -1.55 6.25
C LEU A 54 0.22 -2.78 6.20
N ASP A 55 0.10 -3.50 7.33
CA ASP A 55 -0.80 -4.66 7.45
C ASP A 55 -2.24 -4.27 7.11
N ARG A 56 -2.74 -3.18 7.71
CA ARG A 56 -4.09 -2.69 7.44
C ARG A 56 -4.28 -2.22 5.99
N ALA A 57 -3.26 -1.62 5.38
CA ALA A 57 -3.30 -1.22 3.97
C ALA A 57 -3.37 -2.46 3.07
N ILE A 58 -2.55 -3.48 3.34
CA ILE A 58 -2.55 -4.76 2.64
C ILE A 58 -3.91 -5.44 2.75
N GLU A 59 -4.46 -5.57 3.96
CA GLU A 59 -5.77 -6.16 4.21
C GLU A 59 -6.88 -5.42 3.45
N THR A 60 -6.84 -4.09 3.44
CA THR A 60 -7.85 -3.28 2.74
C THR A 60 -7.80 -3.52 1.23
N LEU A 61 -6.60 -3.49 0.64
CA LEU A 61 -6.41 -3.68 -0.80
C LEU A 61 -6.71 -5.12 -1.23
N ALA A 62 -6.23 -6.11 -0.47
CA ALA A 62 -6.48 -7.53 -0.71
C ALA A 62 -7.96 -7.88 -0.52
N GLY A 63 -8.61 -7.31 0.50
CA GLY A 63 -10.05 -7.46 0.76
C GLY A 63 -10.93 -6.92 -0.37
N ALA A 64 -10.44 -5.94 -1.14
CA ALA A 64 -11.09 -5.47 -2.36
C ALA A 64 -10.82 -6.37 -3.59
N GLY A 65 -10.02 -7.42 -3.46
CA GLY A 65 -9.65 -8.34 -4.54
C GLY A 65 -8.50 -7.84 -5.43
N LEU A 66 -7.67 -6.92 -4.94
CA LEU A 66 -6.43 -6.51 -5.61
C LEU A 66 -5.28 -7.46 -5.24
N GLN A 67 -4.43 -7.80 -6.21
CA GLN A 67 -3.17 -8.49 -5.96
C GLN A 67 -2.06 -7.46 -5.70
N LEU A 68 -1.18 -7.75 -4.74
CA LEU A 68 -0.18 -6.79 -4.30
C LEU A 68 1.22 -7.14 -4.81
N ILE A 69 1.96 -6.09 -5.18
CA ILE A 69 3.41 -6.12 -5.43
C ILE A 69 4.06 -5.30 -4.32
N LEU A 70 4.80 -5.95 -3.43
CA LEU A 70 5.51 -5.26 -2.34
C LEU A 70 6.91 -4.85 -2.80
N GLY A 71 7.20 -3.56 -2.71
CA GLY A 71 8.55 -3.02 -2.91
C GLY A 71 9.37 -3.08 -1.63
N THR A 72 10.65 -3.43 -1.74
CA THR A 72 11.60 -3.25 -0.64
C THR A 72 11.87 -1.75 -0.44
N PRO A 73 11.77 -1.21 0.79
CA PRO A 73 11.79 0.24 1.02
C PRO A 73 13.19 0.90 0.95
N THR A 74 14.22 0.20 0.46
CA THR A 74 15.63 0.63 0.54
C THR A 74 15.99 1.87 -0.28
N ALA A 75 15.07 2.38 -1.11
CA ALA A 75 15.36 3.47 -2.05
C ALA A 75 15.35 4.86 -1.37
N THR A 76 14.68 5.01 -0.24
CA THR A 76 14.63 6.26 0.54
C THR A 76 14.56 5.93 2.04
N PRO A 77 15.23 6.71 2.91
CA PRO A 77 15.04 6.60 4.35
C PRO A 77 13.64 7.02 4.77
#